data_AF-A0AAE9L224-F1
#
_entry.id   AF-A0AAE9L224-F1
#
_cell.length_a   1.000
_cell.length_b   1.000
_cell.length_c   1.000
_cell.angle_alpha   90.00
_cell.angle_beta   90.00
_cell.angle_gamma   90.00
#
_symmetry.space_group_name_H-M   'P 1'
#
loop_
_entity.id
_entity.type
_entity.pdbx_description
1 polymer ?
#
loop_
_entity_poly.entity_id
_entity_poly.type
_entity_poly.pdbx_seq_one_letter_code
_entity_poly.pdbx_strand_id
1 'polypeptide(L)'
;MKDPNYDLVLKTTCATLLTDKANTVMGLAIRLGTTPRRYLELGFPDLPLAVKVANVEKMLFRRNVPRRFLEGIYGTLLAPKAIFRSHTRPHDVNAVVLSFDTIHLGPLVAILHADKQIGRARCNELASIYAKEDRDFERVWRAKGLLLWEGASERGDMPTMTVAHKRKTA
;
A
#
# COMPACT_ATOMS: atom_id res chain seq x y z
N MET A 1 -3.30 18.87 23.49
CA MET A 1 -4.15 17.66 23.37
C MET A 1 -3.22 16.49 23.09
N LYS A 2 -3.28 15.39 23.84
CA LYS A 2 -2.38 14.23 23.63
C LYS A 2 -2.84 13.45 22.40
N ASP A 3 -1.92 13.10 21.50
CA ASP A 3 -2.23 12.38 20.26
C ASP A 3 -2.79 10.97 20.58
N PRO A 4 -3.97 10.57 20.05
CA PRO A 4 -4.53 9.23 20.29
C PRO A 4 -3.61 8.09 19.86
N ASN A 5 -2.74 8.32 18.88
CA ASN A 5 -1.73 7.37 18.43
C ASN A 5 -0.60 7.22 19.44
N TYR A 6 -0.27 8.27 20.22
CA TYR A 6 0.74 8.18 21.29
C TYR A 6 0.29 7.20 22.39
N ASP A 7 -0.98 7.27 22.81
CA ASP A 7 -1.52 6.34 23.80
C ASP A 7 -1.64 4.91 23.23
N LEU A 8 -1.92 4.77 21.93
CA LEU A 8 -1.97 3.46 21.27
C LEU A 8 -0.57 2.84 21.17
N VAL A 9 0.45 3.62 20.82
CA VAL A 9 1.86 3.20 20.78
C VAL A 9 2.35 2.83 22.17
N LEU A 10 2.07 3.65 23.19
CA LEU A 10 2.47 3.36 24.57
C LEU A 10 1.80 2.07 25.08
N LYS A 11 0.50 1.88 24.81
CA LYS A 11 -0.23 0.65 25.17
C LYS A 11 0.27 -0.58 24.42
N THR A 12 0.61 -0.44 23.14
CA THR A 12 1.17 -1.55 22.35
C THR A 12 2.55 -1.93 22.87
N THR A 13 3.45 -0.97 23.07
CA THR A 13 4.79 -1.21 23.62
C THR A 13 4.75 -1.82 25.03
N CYS A 14 3.91 -1.30 25.93
CA CYS A 14 3.77 -1.87 27.29
C CYS A 14 3.15 -3.27 27.28
N ALA A 15 2.24 -3.59 26.36
CA ALA A 15 1.65 -4.91 26.26
C ALA A 15 2.53 -5.95 25.55
N THR A 16 3.44 -5.53 24.67
CA THR A 16 4.47 -6.41 24.09
C THR A 16 5.53 -6.78 25.14
N LEU A 17 5.77 -5.92 26.13
CA LEU A 17 6.72 -6.15 27.23
C LEU A 17 6.10 -6.93 28.41
N LEU A 18 4.77 -7.06 28.50
CA LEU A 18 4.05 -7.76 29.56
C LEU A 18 3.19 -8.88 28.93
N THR A 19 3.75 -10.08 28.92
CA THR A 19 3.42 -11.25 28.09
C THR A 19 1.96 -11.74 28.07
N ASP A 20 1.10 -11.34 29.01
CA ASP A 20 -0.26 -11.90 29.14
C ASP A 20 -1.33 -11.19 28.28
N LYS A 21 -1.02 -10.06 27.63
CA LYS A 21 -1.97 -9.32 26.78
C LYS A 21 -1.55 -9.20 25.30
N ALA A 22 -0.50 -9.92 24.91
CA ALA A 22 0.06 -9.86 23.56
C ALA A 22 -1.01 -10.16 22.48
N ASN A 23 -1.85 -11.19 22.68
CA ASN A 23 -2.90 -11.56 21.73
C ASN A 23 -3.98 -10.48 21.55
N THR A 24 -4.37 -9.80 22.64
CA THR A 24 -5.35 -8.71 22.59
C THR A 24 -4.80 -7.51 21.82
N VAL A 25 -3.53 -7.17 22.04
CA VAL A 25 -2.89 -6.03 21.39
C VAL A 25 -2.57 -6.31 19.92
N MET A 26 -2.11 -7.50 19.59
CA MET A 26 -1.93 -7.95 18.21
C MET A 26 -3.22 -7.88 17.40
N GLY A 27 -4.38 -7.96 18.06
CA GLY A 27 -5.72 -7.83 17.49
C GLY A 27 -6.15 -6.41 17.09
N LEU A 28 -5.47 -5.38 17.60
CA LEU A 28 -5.90 -3.99 17.46
C LEU A 28 -5.65 -3.45 16.05
N ALA A 29 -6.54 -2.56 15.63
CA ALA A 29 -6.43 -1.79 14.40
C ALA A 29 -5.69 -0.48 14.68
N ILE A 30 -4.69 -0.18 13.87
CA ILE A 30 -4.07 1.13 13.75
C ILE A 30 -4.68 1.81 12.53
N ARG A 31 -5.38 2.92 12.73
CA ARG A 31 -5.95 3.70 11.63
C ARG A 31 -4.83 4.44 10.90
N LEU A 32 -4.76 4.28 9.58
CA LEU A 32 -3.78 4.95 8.73
C LEU A 32 -4.33 6.26 8.16
N GLY A 33 -5.59 6.25 7.70
CA GLY A 33 -6.22 7.41 7.10
C GLY A 33 -7.55 7.06 6.42
N THR A 34 -8.03 7.94 5.53
CA THR A 34 -9.19 7.68 4.68
C THR A 34 -8.78 6.82 3.49
N THR A 35 -9.72 6.07 2.92
CA THR A 35 -9.48 5.36 1.67
C THR A 35 -9.33 6.34 0.51
N PRO A 36 -8.20 6.29 -0.23
CA PRO A 36 -8.01 7.10 -1.43
C PRO A 36 -9.12 6.88 -2.45
N ARG A 37 -9.53 7.96 -3.12
CA ARG A 37 -10.59 7.95 -4.14
C ARG A 37 -10.39 6.86 -5.19
N ARG A 38 -9.14 6.63 -5.61
CA ARG A 38 -8.78 5.59 -6.59
C ARG A 38 -9.23 4.20 -6.16
N TYR A 39 -9.18 3.89 -4.86
CA TYR A 39 -9.57 2.57 -4.36
C TYR A 39 -11.09 2.45 -4.27
N LEU A 40 -11.79 3.55 -3.98
CA LEU A 40 -13.26 3.60 -4.04
C LEU A 40 -13.75 3.33 -5.47
N GLU A 41 -13.08 3.91 -6.47
CA GLU A 41 -13.37 3.66 -7.91
C GLU A 41 -13.14 2.20 -8.31
N LEU A 42 -12.31 1.47 -7.58
CA LEU A 42 -12.06 0.03 -7.75
C LEU A 42 -13.00 -0.85 -6.90
N GLY A 43 -14.01 -0.25 -6.25
CA GLY A 43 -15.03 -0.97 -5.50
C GLY A 43 -14.75 -1.12 -4.00
N PHE A 44 -13.69 -0.50 -3.46
CA PHE A 44 -13.53 -0.47 -2.00
C PHE A 44 -14.64 0.39 -1.38
N PRO A 45 -15.21 -0.02 -0.23
CA PRO A 45 -16.18 0.80 0.49
C PRO A 45 -15.50 2.03 1.10
N ASP A 46 -16.30 3.07 1.36
CA ASP A 46 -15.87 4.27 2.10
C ASP A 46 -15.72 3.98 3.60
N LEU A 47 -14.68 3.20 3.91
CA LEU A 47 -14.24 2.83 5.24
C LEU A 47 -12.79 3.28 5.42
N PRO A 48 -12.33 3.60 6.63
CA PRO A 48 -10.94 4.01 6.84
C PRO A 48 -9.95 2.91 6.44
N LEU A 49 -8.77 3.30 5.97
CA LEU A 49 -7.63 2.39 5.88
C LEU A 49 -7.07 2.14 7.27
N ALA A 50 -6.82 0.88 7.58
CA ALA A 50 -6.21 0.47 8.84
C ALA A 50 -5.26 -0.71 8.63
N VAL A 51 -4.35 -0.90 9.58
CA VAL A 51 -3.44 -2.04 9.65
C VAL A 51 -3.55 -2.70 11.01
N LYS A 52 -3.52 -4.03 11.05
CA LYS A 52 -3.47 -4.76 12.31
C LYS A 52 -2.08 -4.63 12.94
N VAL A 53 -1.97 -4.48 14.26
CA VAL A 53 -0.67 -4.43 14.97
C VAL A 53 0.21 -5.63 14.59
N ALA A 54 -0.37 -6.83 14.50
CA ALA A 54 0.34 -8.03 14.07
C ALA A 54 0.90 -7.93 12.64
N ASN A 55 0.29 -7.16 11.75
CA ASN A 55 0.79 -6.99 10.39
C ASN A 55 1.98 -5.99 10.39
N VAL A 56 1.94 -4.96 11.23
CA VAL A 56 3.08 -4.03 11.41
C VAL A 56 4.31 -4.77 11.97
N GLU A 57 4.12 -5.63 12.98
CA GLU A 57 5.19 -6.50 13.50
C GLU A 57 5.81 -7.33 12.38
N LYS A 58 4.98 -8.04 11.59
CA LYS A 58 5.46 -8.85 10.46
C LYS A 58 6.22 -8.02 9.43
N MET A 59 5.76 -6.81 9.12
CA MET A 59 6.44 -5.92 8.17
C MET A 59 7.83 -5.52 8.68
N LEU A 60 7.93 -5.14 9.96
CA LEU A 60 9.19 -4.76 10.60
C LEU A 60 10.19 -5.92 10.67
N PHE A 61 9.78 -7.04 11.29
CA PHE A 61 10.72 -8.08 11.70
C PHE A 61 10.86 -9.24 10.71
N ARG A 62 9.86 -9.50 9.86
CA ARG A 62 9.90 -10.62 8.90
C ARG A 62 10.13 -10.18 7.47
N ARG A 63 9.73 -8.95 7.13
CA ARG A 63 9.87 -8.37 5.78
C ARG A 63 10.94 -7.29 5.71
N ASN A 64 11.59 -6.99 6.83
CA ASN A 64 12.66 -6.00 6.94
C ASN A 64 12.25 -4.62 6.37
N VAL A 65 10.97 -4.24 6.51
CA VAL A 65 10.50 -2.93 6.11
C VAL A 65 10.99 -1.90 7.13
N PRO A 66 11.74 -0.86 6.74
CA PRO A 66 12.26 0.13 7.67
C PRO A 66 11.15 0.85 8.43
N ARG A 67 11.37 1.07 9.73
CA ARG A 67 10.45 1.85 10.58
C ARG A 67 10.05 3.20 9.96
N ARG A 68 11.03 3.96 9.47
CA ARG A 68 10.81 5.26 8.80
C ARG A 68 9.82 5.17 7.62
N PHE A 69 9.82 4.04 6.91
CA PHE A 69 8.91 3.82 5.80
C PHE A 69 7.49 3.54 6.31
N LEU A 70 7.35 2.75 7.37
CA LEU A 70 6.06 2.47 8.00
C LEU A 70 5.43 3.71 8.65
N GLU A 71 6.25 4.61 9.21
CA GLU A 71 5.77 5.89 9.74
C GLU A 71 5.17 6.78 8.65
N GLY A 72 5.73 6.75 7.44
CA GLY A 72 5.23 7.48 6.27
C GLY A 72 4.23 6.71 5.39
N ILE A 73 3.75 5.54 5.83
CA ILE A 73 3.12 4.59 4.91
C ILE A 73 1.87 5.12 4.23
N TYR A 74 1.08 5.92 4.94
CA TYR A 74 -0.15 6.47 4.37
C TYR A 74 0.14 7.30 3.13
N GLY A 75 1.17 8.16 3.17
CA GLY A 75 1.61 8.96 2.02
C GLY A 75 2.00 8.10 0.82
N THR A 76 2.73 7.01 1.04
CA THR A 76 3.06 6.05 -0.02
C THR A 76 1.79 5.45 -0.64
N LEU A 77 0.82 5.06 0.18
CA LEU A 77 -0.46 4.51 -0.30
C LEU A 77 -1.32 5.52 -1.06
N LEU A 78 -0.98 6.81 -1.12
CA LEU A 78 -1.70 7.78 -1.94
C LEU A 78 -1.25 7.76 -3.41
N ALA A 79 -0.02 7.29 -3.67
CA ALA A 79 0.62 7.36 -4.98
C ALA A 79 1.20 6.00 -5.40
N PRO A 80 0.36 4.96 -5.60
CA PRO A 80 0.82 3.73 -6.22
C PRO A 80 1.24 3.98 -7.66
N LYS A 81 2.25 3.24 -8.12
CA LYS A 81 2.66 3.21 -9.52
C LYS A 81 1.61 2.49 -10.36
N ALA A 82 1.20 1.31 -9.92
CA ALA A 82 0.14 0.52 -10.55
C ALA A 82 -0.61 -0.32 -9.52
N ILE A 83 -1.86 -0.66 -9.85
CA ILE A 83 -2.76 -1.47 -9.03
C ILE A 83 -3.15 -2.72 -9.83
N PHE A 84 -3.05 -3.87 -9.19
CA PHE A 84 -3.32 -5.18 -9.77
C PHE A 84 -4.36 -5.95 -8.95
N ARG A 85 -5.04 -6.89 -9.59
CA ARG A 85 -5.74 -7.98 -8.88
C ARG A 85 -4.73 -8.86 -8.15
N SER A 86 -5.17 -9.49 -7.06
CA SER A 86 -4.35 -10.46 -6.34
C SER A 86 -3.90 -11.61 -7.26
N HIS A 87 -2.59 -11.81 -7.41
CA HIS A 87 -2.07 -12.91 -8.24
C HIS A 87 -2.44 -14.30 -7.69
N THR A 88 -2.47 -14.45 -6.36
CA THR A 88 -2.78 -15.74 -5.71
C THR A 88 -4.28 -15.97 -5.54
N ARG A 89 -5.09 -14.90 -5.63
CA ARG A 89 -6.56 -14.96 -5.53
C ARG A 89 -7.20 -14.01 -6.56
N PRO A 90 -7.06 -14.29 -7.87
CA PRO A 90 -7.46 -13.34 -8.92
C PRO A 90 -8.97 -13.06 -8.98
N HIS A 91 -9.79 -13.96 -8.43
CA HIS A 91 -11.23 -13.81 -8.32
C HIS A 91 -11.68 -13.04 -7.06
N ASP A 92 -10.78 -12.79 -6.12
CA ASP A 92 -11.07 -12.01 -4.92
C ASP A 92 -11.07 -10.52 -5.27
N VAL A 93 -12.24 -10.01 -5.63
CA VAL A 93 -12.45 -8.59 -5.96
C VAL A 93 -12.23 -7.67 -4.75
N ASN A 94 -12.19 -8.24 -3.54
CA ASN A 94 -11.91 -7.50 -2.33
C ASN A 94 -10.41 -7.38 -2.06
N ALA A 95 -9.53 -7.88 -2.92
CA ALA A 95 -8.09 -7.84 -2.71
C ALA A 95 -7.36 -7.20 -3.90
N VAL A 96 -6.61 -6.12 -3.63
CA VAL A 96 -5.75 -5.48 -4.62
C VAL A 96 -4.30 -5.49 -4.16
N VAL A 97 -3.39 -5.48 -5.13
CA VAL A 97 -1.96 -5.36 -4.92
C VAL A 97 -1.49 -4.06 -5.56
N LEU A 98 -0.95 -3.18 -4.74
CA LEU A 98 -0.33 -1.94 -5.15
C LEU A 98 1.15 -2.19 -5.41
N SER A 99 1.68 -1.62 -6.48
CA SER A 99 3.12 -1.58 -6.77
C SER A 99 3.64 -0.17 -6.59
N PHE A 100 4.90 -0.05 -6.18
CA PHE A 100 5.59 1.22 -6.03
C PHE A 100 6.99 1.11 -6.62
N ASP A 101 7.50 2.25 -7.08
CA ASP A 101 8.87 2.34 -7.55
C ASP A 101 9.87 1.94 -6.46
N THR A 102 11.03 1.51 -6.94
CA THR A 102 12.14 1.00 -6.14
C THR A 102 12.52 1.96 -5.02
N ILE A 103 12.42 1.50 -3.79
CA ILE A 103 13.19 2.06 -2.67
C ILE A 103 14.49 1.25 -2.52
N HIS A 104 15.32 1.56 -1.52
CA HIS A 104 16.55 0.80 -1.25
C HIS A 104 16.35 -0.71 -1.05
N LEU A 105 15.12 -1.18 -0.84
CA LEU A 105 14.75 -2.60 -0.69
C LEU A 105 14.46 -3.32 -2.02
N GLY A 106 14.39 -2.61 -3.15
CA GLY A 106 13.80 -3.13 -4.38
C GLY A 106 12.38 -2.61 -4.62
N PRO A 107 11.69 -3.08 -5.68
CA PRO A 107 10.32 -2.70 -5.93
C PRO A 107 9.41 -3.23 -4.82
N LEU A 108 8.48 -2.40 -4.37
CA LEU A 108 7.61 -2.74 -3.26
C LEU A 108 6.23 -3.13 -3.74
N VAL A 109 5.61 -4.03 -2.98
CA VAL A 109 4.18 -4.30 -3.08
C VAL A 109 3.49 -4.07 -1.75
N ALA A 110 2.27 -3.52 -1.81
CA ALA A 110 1.34 -3.47 -0.69
C ALA A 110 0.07 -4.25 -1.04
N ILE A 111 -0.44 -5.03 -0.09
CA ILE A 111 -1.67 -5.81 -0.26
C ILE A 111 -2.77 -5.14 0.55
N LEU A 112 -3.86 -4.76 -0.12
CA LEU A 112 -5.05 -4.22 0.51
C LEU A 112 -6.22 -5.20 0.40
N HIS A 113 -6.99 -5.32 1.47
CA HIS A 113 -8.27 -6.01 1.48
C HIS A 113 -9.40 -5.05 1.82
N ALA A 114 -10.48 -5.10 1.06
CA ALA A 114 -11.70 -4.36 1.34
C ALA A 114 -12.50 -5.00 2.49
N ASP A 115 -13.23 -4.15 3.22
CA ASP A 115 -14.31 -4.57 4.11
C ASP A 115 -13.94 -5.64 5.17
N LYS A 116 -12.86 -5.40 5.91
CA LYS A 116 -12.35 -6.29 6.94
C LYS A 116 -12.72 -5.84 8.34
N GLN A 117 -13.05 -6.81 9.18
CA GLN A 117 -13.19 -6.62 10.61
C GLN A 117 -11.83 -6.80 11.29
N ILE A 118 -11.30 -5.73 11.91
CA ILE A 118 -10.09 -5.77 12.75
C ILE A 118 -10.48 -5.32 14.16
N GLY A 119 -10.49 -6.27 15.09
CA GLY A 119 -11.02 -6.02 16.44
C GLY A 119 -12.49 -5.60 16.35
N ARG A 120 -12.82 -4.40 16.83
CA ARG A 120 -14.18 -3.82 16.78
C ARG A 120 -14.41 -2.90 15.59
N ALA A 121 -13.39 -2.62 14.77
CA ALA A 121 -13.50 -1.72 13.64
C ALA A 121 -13.70 -2.47 12.32
N ARG A 122 -14.61 -1.97 11.49
CA ARG A 122 -14.76 -2.35 10.09
C ARG A 122 -13.97 -1.36 9.23
N CYS A 123 -13.09 -1.85 8.38
CA CYS A 123 -12.07 -1.04 7.70
C CYS A 123 -11.61 -1.66 6.39
N ASN A 124 -10.88 -0.89 5.58
CA ASN A 124 -10.07 -1.42 4.49
C ASN A 124 -8.69 -1.75 5.06
N GLU A 125 -8.29 -3.02 5.01
CA GLU A 125 -7.08 -3.52 5.67
C GLU A 125 -5.85 -3.41 4.76
N LEU A 126 -4.79 -2.80 5.26
CA LEU A 126 -3.42 -3.04 4.77
C LEU A 126 -2.92 -4.37 5.36
N ALA A 127 -2.93 -5.42 4.54
CA ALA A 127 -2.62 -6.78 4.98
C ALA A 127 -1.10 -7.03 5.04
N SER A 128 -0.34 -6.47 4.10
CA SER A 128 1.12 -6.66 4.05
C SER A 128 1.81 -5.63 3.17
N ILE A 129 3.10 -5.40 3.45
CA ILE A 129 4.04 -4.70 2.59
C ILE A 129 5.34 -5.47 2.59
N TYR A 130 5.94 -5.65 1.42
CA TYR A 130 7.25 -6.27 1.28
C TYR A 130 7.88 -5.92 -0.06
N ALA A 131 9.20 -6.05 -0.13
CA ALA A 131 9.94 -5.95 -1.38
C ALA A 131 9.82 -7.23 -2.19
N LYS A 132 9.70 -7.05 -3.51
CA LYS A 132 9.77 -8.14 -4.47
C LYS A 132 11.22 -8.39 -4.85
N GLU A 133 11.63 -9.66 -4.74
CA GLU A 133 12.95 -10.12 -5.20
C GLU A 133 13.07 -10.01 -6.72
N ASP A 134 12.05 -10.52 -7.43
CA ASP A 134 11.93 -10.38 -8.87
C ASP A 134 11.48 -8.98 -9.26
N ARG A 135 12.34 -8.25 -9.98
CA ARG A 135 12.07 -6.89 -10.48
C ARG A 135 11.09 -6.87 -11.66
N ASP A 136 10.89 -7.99 -12.33
CA ASP A 136 10.04 -8.13 -13.51
C ASP A 136 8.61 -8.57 -13.19
N PHE A 137 8.25 -8.68 -11.90
CA PHE A 137 6.95 -9.20 -11.47
C PHE A 137 5.77 -8.45 -12.11
N GLU A 138 5.87 -7.13 -12.31
CA GLU A 138 4.82 -6.33 -12.96
C GLU A 138 4.60 -6.77 -14.41
N ARG A 139 5.67 -7.06 -15.17
CA ARG A 139 5.55 -7.54 -16.56
C ARG A 139 4.78 -8.85 -16.61
N VAL A 140 5.10 -9.77 -15.70
CA VAL A 140 4.42 -11.07 -15.57
C VAL A 140 2.94 -10.88 -15.22
N TRP A 141 2.61 -9.96 -14.30
CA TRP A 141 1.22 -9.71 -13.91
C TRP A 141 0.41 -9.00 -15.00
N ARG A 142 1.03 -8.12 -15.78
CA ARG A 142 0.40 -7.52 -16.97
C ARG A 142 0.09 -8.56 -18.03
N ALA A 143 1.04 -9.45 -18.34
CA ALA A 143 0.82 -10.54 -19.28
C ALA A 143 -0.31 -11.49 -18.85
N LYS A 144 -0.56 -11.59 -17.54
CA LYS A 144 -1.69 -12.35 -16.96
C LYS A 144 -3.00 -11.57 -16.90
N GLY A 145 -3.06 -10.34 -17.42
CA GLY A 145 -4.27 -9.51 -17.41
C GLY A 145 -4.70 -9.03 -16.03
N LEU A 146 -3.77 -8.95 -15.06
CA LEU A 146 -4.10 -8.58 -13.68
C LEU A 146 -4.15 -7.07 -13.43
N LEU A 147 -3.71 -6.24 -14.38
CA LEU A 147 -3.67 -4.79 -14.24
C LEU A 147 -5.09 -4.22 -14.10
N LEU A 148 -5.32 -3.42 -13.06
CA LEU A 148 -6.56 -2.68 -12.85
C LEU A 148 -6.39 -1.20 -13.18
N TRP A 149 -5.24 -0.63 -12.83
CA TRP A 149 -4.93 0.77 -13.04
C TRP A 149 -3.42 1.01 -13.04
N GLU A 150 -2.98 2.04 -13.76
CA GLU A 150 -1.60 2.52 -13.78
C GLU A 150 -1.58 4.04 -13.71
N GLY A 151 -0.65 4.58 -12.94
CA GLY A 151 -0.42 6.01 -12.82
C GLY A 151 0.30 6.58 -14.05
N ALA A 152 0.12 7.87 -14.29
CA ALA A 152 0.95 8.58 -15.26
C ALA A 152 2.39 8.52 -14.77
N SER A 153 3.24 7.82 -15.52
CA SER A 153 4.67 7.79 -15.23
C SER A 153 5.24 9.19 -15.42
N GLU A 154 6.01 9.73 -14.47
CA GLU A 154 6.77 10.99 -14.67
C GLU A 154 7.83 10.87 -15.79
N ARG A 155 7.91 9.73 -16.48
CA ARG A 155 8.67 9.52 -17.71
C ARG A 155 7.74 8.96 -18.77
N GLY A 156 7.27 9.77 -19.71
CA GLY A 156 6.64 9.20 -20.91
C GLY A 156 5.95 10.14 -21.89
N ASP A 157 5.27 11.19 -21.44
CA ASP A 157 4.51 12.06 -22.35
C ASP A 157 5.04 13.50 -22.33
N MET A 158 6.21 13.68 -22.94
CA MET A 158 6.56 14.98 -23.52
C MET A 158 6.01 14.97 -24.95
N PRO A 159 5.06 15.86 -25.32
CA PRO A 159 4.62 15.95 -26.70
C PRO A 159 5.82 16.33 -27.57
N THR A 160 6.09 15.51 -28.59
CA THR A 160 7.06 15.83 -29.64
C THR A 160 6.68 17.18 -30.25
N MET A 161 7.35 18.25 -29.84
CA MET A 161 7.24 19.52 -30.54
C MET A 161 7.91 19.36 -31.90
N THR A 162 7.09 19.13 -32.92
CA THR A 162 7.49 19.20 -34.32
C THR A 162 7.97 20.63 -34.61
N VAL A 163 9.29 20.82 -34.65
CA VAL A 163 9.89 22.08 -35.08
C VAL A 163 9.69 22.21 -36.59
N ALA A 164 8.65 22.94 -36.99
CA ALA A 164 8.43 23.32 -38.37
C ALA A 164 9.60 24.21 -38.84
N HIS A 165 10.51 23.62 -39.61
CA HIS A 165 11.51 24.36 -40.37
C HIS A 165 10.79 25.15 -41.47
N LYS A 166 10.62 26.46 -41.27
CA LYS A 166 10.32 27.38 -42.38
C LYS A 166 11.54 27.40 -43.30
N ARG A 167 11.40 26.77 -44.47
CA ARG A 167 12.29 26.97 -45.62
C ARG A 167 12.28 28.46 -45.97
N LYS A 168 13.44 29.12 -45.88
CA LYS A 168 13.68 30.36 -46.62
C LYS A 168 14.04 29.96 -48.05
N THR A 169 13.13 30.21 -48.98
CA THR A 169 13.44 30.31 -50.40
C THR A 169 14.26 31.58 -50.63
N ALA A 170 15.36 31.43 -51.36
CA ALA A 170 16.11 32.51 -51.98
C ALA A 170 15.32 33.09 -53.16
#